data_AF-A0A938K4W3-F1
#
_entry.id   AF-A0A938K4W3-F1
#
_cell.length_a   1.000
_cell.length_b   1.000
_cell.length_c   1.000
_cell.angle_alpha   90.00
_cell.angle_beta   90.00
_cell.angle_gamma   90.00
#
_symmetry.space_group_name_H-M   'P 1'
#
loop_
_entity.id
_entity.type
_entity.pdbx_description
1 polymer ?
#
loop_
_entity_poly.entity_id
_entity_poly.type
_entity_poly.pdbx_seq_one_letter_code
_entity_poly.pdbx_strand_id
1 'polypeptide(L)'
;PVFMIESGPAAGVIASHALARAQGILNAITFDMGGTTAKASIIENGALNTAAEYEVGSALSLVSRLIKGGGHLIRVPAIDVAEVGAGGGSIAWLDAGGALHIGPRSAGAAPGPVCYDQGGAEVTSTDANLVLGYINSDGLVGGGMPLHRAKAEEALRRQVAEPMGMTLMEAAYGVHLLANSSMMRAVRAVSTERGRDLRDYVLIAFGGGGPLHACEMARSLEMKEAVIPPPSPASSAPSACWPPTSSTITSRRISRRLRKSTSPASTPRSRPSSAMCAGCWPPKVLRPKPSRSSATPTCATPGNPPS
;
A
#
# COMPACT_ATOMS: atom_id res chain seq x y z
N PRO A 1 -22.52 -11.08 -2.47
CA PRO A 1 -21.21 -11.40 -3.10
C PRO A 1 -20.29 -10.17 -3.29
N VAL A 2 -20.74 -9.10 -3.96
CA VAL A 2 -19.90 -7.97 -4.38
C VAL A 2 -19.06 -7.32 -3.25
N PHE A 3 -19.60 -7.24 -2.03
CA PHE A 3 -18.90 -6.68 -0.86
C PHE A 3 -17.76 -7.54 -0.29
N MET A 4 -17.51 -8.74 -0.83
CA MET A 4 -16.42 -9.62 -0.37
C MET A 4 -15.17 -9.57 -1.27
N ILE A 5 -15.23 -8.83 -2.38
CA ILE A 5 -14.07 -8.59 -3.27
C ILE A 5 -13.05 -7.73 -2.51
N GLU A 6 -11.75 -8.06 -2.61
CA GLU A 6 -10.66 -7.48 -1.82
C GLU A 6 -10.83 -7.48 -0.29
N SER A 7 -11.67 -8.37 0.25
CA SER A 7 -11.94 -8.42 1.70
C SER A 7 -10.69 -8.69 2.57
N GLY A 8 -9.74 -9.50 2.08
CA GLY A 8 -8.47 -9.77 2.78
C GLY A 8 -7.60 -8.51 2.93
N PRO A 9 -7.15 -7.88 1.83
CA PRO A 9 -6.38 -6.64 1.88
C PRO A 9 -7.11 -5.52 2.62
N ALA A 10 -8.42 -5.35 2.38
CA ALA A 10 -9.23 -4.37 3.10
C ALA A 10 -9.19 -4.56 4.63
N ALA A 11 -9.26 -5.81 5.11
CA ALA A 11 -9.12 -6.11 6.53
C ALA A 11 -7.70 -5.82 7.07
N GLY A 12 -6.66 -6.04 6.27
CA GLY A 12 -5.28 -5.63 6.59
C GLY A 12 -5.12 -4.11 6.73
N VAL A 13 -5.75 -3.32 5.85
CA VAL A 13 -5.77 -1.85 5.95
C VAL A 13 -6.55 -1.38 7.18
N ILE A 14 -7.67 -2.03 7.52
CA ILE A 14 -8.45 -1.74 8.74
C ILE A 14 -7.62 -2.03 10.01
N ALA A 15 -6.92 -3.16 10.06
CA ALA A 15 -6.04 -3.50 11.18
C ALA A 15 -4.87 -2.49 11.30
N SER A 16 -4.29 -2.09 10.17
CA SER A 16 -3.23 -1.06 10.10
C SER A 16 -3.75 0.31 10.57
N HIS A 17 -5.00 0.65 10.28
CA HIS A 17 -5.63 1.89 10.77
C HIS A 17 -5.88 1.85 12.29
N ALA A 18 -6.29 0.70 12.83
CA ALA A 18 -6.40 0.52 14.28
C ALA A 18 -5.04 0.66 14.97
N LEU A 19 -3.99 0.07 14.41
CA LEU A 19 -2.60 0.21 14.89
C LEU A 19 -2.11 1.66 14.82
N ALA A 20 -2.28 2.32 13.68
CA ALA A 20 -1.89 3.72 13.48
C ALA A 20 -2.56 4.63 14.51
N ARG A 21 -3.87 4.47 14.73
CA ARG A 21 -4.62 5.21 15.75
C ARG A 21 -4.12 4.93 17.17
N ALA A 22 -3.75 3.69 17.50
CA ALA A 22 -3.21 3.34 18.81
C ALA A 22 -1.83 3.96 19.07
N GLN A 23 -1.04 4.19 18.01
CA GLN A 23 0.29 4.83 18.08
C GLN A 23 0.26 6.35 17.83
N GLY A 24 -0.91 6.95 17.58
CA GLY A 24 -1.04 8.37 17.25
C GLY A 24 -0.58 8.75 15.84
N ILE A 25 -0.32 7.77 14.97
CA ILE A 25 0.08 7.97 13.58
C ILE A 25 -1.14 8.41 12.76
N LEU A 26 -1.09 9.64 12.24
CA LEU A 26 -2.18 10.21 11.43
C LEU A 26 -2.04 9.91 9.93
N ASN A 27 -0.81 9.78 9.44
CA ASN A 27 -0.51 9.59 8.01
C ASN A 27 0.33 8.32 7.85
N ALA A 28 -0.22 7.32 7.17
CA ALA A 28 0.47 6.06 6.93
C ALA A 28 0.15 5.50 5.54
N ILE A 29 1.17 4.89 4.92
CA ILE A 29 1.00 4.00 3.79
C ILE A 29 0.95 2.57 4.33
N THR A 30 -0.12 1.85 4.04
CA THR A 30 -0.19 0.43 4.33
C THR A 30 0.35 -0.34 3.14
N PHE A 31 1.17 -1.37 3.37
CA PHE A 31 1.76 -2.22 2.33
C PHE A 31 1.55 -3.69 2.67
N ASP A 32 0.86 -4.41 1.80
CA ASP A 32 0.61 -5.86 1.89
C ASP A 32 1.33 -6.56 0.75
N MET A 33 2.17 -7.55 1.04
CA MET A 33 2.84 -8.34 0.00
C MET A 33 2.62 -9.83 0.26
N GLY A 34 2.01 -10.49 -0.74
CA GLY A 34 1.83 -11.93 -0.81
C GLY A 34 2.79 -12.61 -1.79
N GLY A 35 2.46 -13.85 -2.14
CA GLY A 35 3.23 -14.64 -3.09
C GLY A 35 3.17 -14.14 -4.54
N THR A 36 2.11 -13.46 -4.96
CA THR A 36 1.89 -13.08 -6.37
C THR A 36 1.75 -11.58 -6.59
N THR A 37 1.20 -10.86 -5.62
CA THR A 37 0.86 -9.45 -5.74
C THR A 37 1.21 -8.67 -4.48
N ALA A 38 1.37 -7.36 -4.68
CA ALA A 38 1.62 -6.39 -3.63
C ALA A 38 0.58 -5.28 -3.76
N LYS A 39 0.07 -4.84 -2.61
CA LYS A 39 -1.03 -3.90 -2.49
C LYS A 39 -0.64 -2.76 -1.57
N ALA A 40 -1.11 -1.56 -1.89
CA ALA A 40 -0.91 -0.38 -1.06
C ALA A 40 -2.21 0.39 -0.86
N SER A 41 -2.37 1.02 0.30
CA SER A 41 -3.46 1.94 0.63
C SER A 41 -2.94 3.08 1.50
N ILE A 42 -3.75 4.12 1.65
CA ILE A 42 -3.38 5.36 2.33
C ILE A 42 -4.34 5.67 3.48
N ILE A 43 -3.77 5.91 4.64
CA ILE A 43 -4.40 6.53 5.81
C ILE A 43 -3.92 7.98 5.84
N GLU A 44 -4.86 8.92 5.82
CA GLU A 44 -4.57 10.36 5.73
C GLU A 44 -5.39 11.10 6.80
N ASN A 45 -4.75 11.95 7.60
CA ASN A 45 -5.39 12.68 8.72
C ASN A 45 -6.14 11.77 9.72
N GLY A 46 -5.65 10.55 9.94
CA GLY A 46 -6.26 9.55 10.83
C GLY A 46 -7.52 8.89 10.27
N ALA A 47 -7.82 9.05 8.98
CA ALA A 47 -8.97 8.45 8.30
C ALA A 47 -8.55 7.49 7.17
N LEU A 48 -9.39 6.47 6.94
CA LEU A 48 -9.29 5.59 5.78
C LEU A 48 -9.76 6.31 4.52
N ASN A 49 -8.98 6.22 3.43
CA ASN A 49 -9.43 6.66 2.12
C ASN A 49 -10.33 5.60 1.45
N THR A 50 -11.44 6.03 0.85
CA THR A 50 -12.43 5.14 0.21
C THR A 50 -12.76 5.59 -1.21
N ALA A 51 -12.68 4.67 -2.17
CA ALA A 51 -13.09 4.89 -3.55
C ALA A 51 -14.59 4.58 -3.74
N ALA A 52 -15.28 5.39 -4.57
CA ALA A 52 -16.69 5.17 -4.92
C ALA A 52 -16.89 4.20 -6.11
N GLU A 53 -15.81 3.89 -6.83
CA GLU A 53 -15.76 2.99 -7.97
C GLU A 53 -14.45 2.18 -7.92
N TYR A 54 -14.51 0.87 -8.20
CA TYR A 54 -13.38 -0.07 -8.17
C TYR A 54 -13.41 -0.95 -9.43
N GLU A 55 -12.26 -1.34 -9.98
CA GLU A 55 -12.16 -2.18 -11.20
C GLU A 55 -11.68 -3.60 -10.85
N VAL A 56 -12.40 -4.63 -11.30
CA VAL A 56 -12.16 -6.03 -10.91
C VAL A 56 -11.85 -6.90 -12.13
N GLY A 57 -10.78 -7.71 -12.05
CA GLY A 57 -10.42 -8.67 -13.10
C GLY A 57 -9.48 -8.12 -14.18
N SER A 58 -8.93 -6.91 -14.01
CA SER A 58 -7.75 -6.46 -14.74
C SER A 58 -6.49 -7.12 -14.16
N ALA A 59 -5.49 -7.42 -15.00
CA ALA A 59 -4.18 -7.92 -14.54
C ALA A 59 -3.38 -6.87 -13.72
N LEU A 60 -3.79 -5.60 -13.75
CA LEU A 60 -3.41 -4.60 -12.76
C LEU A 60 -4.64 -3.76 -12.37
N SER A 61 -4.98 -3.74 -11.08
CA SER A 61 -5.93 -2.77 -10.52
C SER A 61 -5.20 -1.45 -10.23
N LEU A 62 -4.90 -0.71 -11.30
CA LEU A 62 -4.33 0.64 -11.21
C LEU A 62 -5.43 1.64 -10.87
N VAL A 63 -5.35 2.27 -9.70
CA VAL A 63 -6.32 3.30 -9.27
C VAL A 63 -6.15 4.64 -10.01
N SER A 64 -5.27 4.70 -11.00
CA SER A 64 -5.18 5.84 -11.90
C SER A 64 -6.41 5.91 -12.79
N ARG A 65 -7.28 6.90 -12.53
CA ARG A 65 -8.52 7.14 -13.29
C ARG A 65 -8.31 7.33 -14.81
N LEU A 66 -7.07 7.54 -15.24
CA LEU A 66 -6.66 7.74 -16.63
C LEU A 66 -6.37 6.43 -17.39
N ILE A 67 -6.16 5.31 -16.70
CA ILE A 67 -5.88 4.00 -17.31
C ILE A 67 -6.93 2.98 -16.85
N LYS A 68 -8.18 3.18 -17.29
CA LYS A 68 -9.29 2.22 -17.17
C LYS A 68 -9.35 1.35 -18.44
N GLY A 69 -9.63 0.05 -18.33
CA GLY A 69 -9.91 -0.76 -19.51
C GLY A 69 -9.54 -2.25 -19.48
N GLY A 70 -9.19 -2.82 -18.32
CA GLY A 70 -8.83 -4.23 -18.20
C GLY A 70 -9.88 -5.11 -17.51
N GLY A 71 -10.77 -4.51 -16.72
CA GLY A 71 -11.72 -5.24 -15.88
C GLY A 71 -13.11 -4.61 -15.77
N HIS A 72 -13.92 -5.16 -14.87
CA HIS A 72 -15.30 -4.76 -14.63
C HIS A 72 -15.38 -3.65 -13.58
N LEU A 73 -15.96 -2.50 -13.94
CA LEU A 73 -16.14 -1.39 -13.02
C LEU A 73 -17.35 -1.62 -12.09
N ILE A 74 -17.08 -1.68 -10.79
CA ILE A 74 -18.05 -1.87 -9.71
C ILE A 74 -18.25 -0.55 -8.97
N ARG A 75 -19.52 -0.15 -8.77
CA ARG A 75 -19.89 1.14 -8.17
C ARG A 75 -20.37 0.95 -6.72
N VAL A 76 -19.49 0.39 -5.91
CA VAL A 76 -19.70 0.12 -4.48
C VAL A 76 -18.57 0.82 -3.71
N PRO A 77 -18.86 1.56 -2.62
CA PRO A 77 -17.81 2.13 -1.78
C PRO A 77 -16.89 1.05 -1.23
N ALA A 78 -15.59 1.16 -1.51
CA ALA A 78 -14.54 0.25 -1.08
C ALA A 78 -13.35 1.03 -0.52
N ILE A 79 -12.48 0.37 0.26
CA ILE A 79 -11.20 0.95 0.66
C ILE A 79 -10.36 1.16 -0.61
N ASP A 80 -9.70 2.31 -0.71
CA ASP A 80 -8.89 2.69 -1.87
C ASP A 80 -7.54 1.95 -1.83
N VAL A 81 -7.44 0.83 -2.56
CA VAL A 81 -6.25 -0.02 -2.64
C VAL A 81 -5.73 -0.03 -4.07
N ALA A 82 -4.43 0.22 -4.26
CA ALA A 82 -3.72 -0.02 -5.51
C ALA A 82 -3.00 -1.37 -5.47
N GLU A 83 -2.98 -2.06 -6.61
CA GLU A 83 -2.34 -3.37 -6.75
C GLU A 83 -1.31 -3.39 -7.88
N VAL A 84 -0.21 -4.11 -7.65
CA VAL A 84 0.77 -4.47 -8.67
C VAL A 84 1.02 -5.98 -8.67
N GLY A 85 1.18 -6.56 -9.86
CA GLY A 85 1.57 -7.95 -10.07
C GLY A 85 3.04 -8.23 -9.74
N ALA A 86 3.45 -7.87 -8.52
CA ALA A 86 4.78 -8.12 -7.98
C ALA A 86 4.65 -8.73 -6.56
N GLY A 87 5.31 -9.84 -6.29
CA GLY A 87 5.26 -10.58 -5.03
C GLY A 87 6.42 -11.56 -4.91
N GLY A 88 6.38 -12.47 -3.92
CA GLY A 88 7.48 -13.42 -3.67
C GLY A 88 7.82 -14.31 -4.90
N GLY A 89 6.79 -14.85 -5.56
CA GLY A 89 6.91 -15.65 -6.77
C GLY A 89 7.05 -14.85 -8.06
N SER A 90 7.36 -13.54 -8.04
CA SER A 90 7.65 -12.81 -9.28
C SER A 90 8.96 -13.28 -9.89
N ILE A 91 8.92 -13.64 -11.17
CA ILE A 91 10.03 -14.28 -11.88
C ILE A 91 11.05 -13.24 -12.32
N ALA A 92 12.32 -13.47 -12.01
CA ALA A 92 13.46 -12.74 -12.54
C ALA A 92 13.88 -13.33 -13.90
N TRP A 93 14.16 -12.48 -14.88
CA TRP A 93 14.56 -12.91 -16.23
C TRP A 93 15.43 -11.85 -16.91
N LEU A 94 16.27 -12.29 -17.85
CA LEU A 94 17.10 -11.43 -18.68
C LEU A 94 16.44 -11.24 -20.05
N ASP A 95 16.41 -10.00 -20.55
CA ASP A 95 15.97 -9.73 -21.91
C ASP A 95 17.06 -10.04 -22.95
N ALA A 96 16.72 -9.89 -24.24
CA ALA A 96 17.65 -10.12 -25.34
C ALA A 96 18.85 -9.13 -25.39
N GLY A 97 18.79 -8.04 -24.61
CA GLY A 97 19.90 -7.10 -24.41
C GLY A 97 20.72 -7.38 -23.14
N GLY A 98 20.38 -8.42 -22.37
CA GLY A 98 21.05 -8.77 -21.11
C GLY A 98 20.62 -7.93 -19.90
N ALA A 99 19.56 -7.13 -20.00
CA ALA A 99 19.04 -6.38 -18.86
C ALA A 99 18.18 -7.28 -17.97
N LEU A 100 18.34 -7.14 -16.64
CA LEU A 100 17.59 -7.89 -15.64
C LEU A 100 16.24 -7.24 -15.35
N HIS A 101 15.18 -8.04 -15.47
CA HIS A 101 13.79 -7.68 -15.19
C HIS A 101 13.22 -8.59 -14.11
N ILE A 102 12.13 -8.15 -13.46
CA ILE A 102 11.34 -8.99 -12.56
C ILE A 102 9.84 -8.78 -12.79
N GLY A 103 9.10 -9.87 -12.88
CA GLY A 103 7.69 -9.85 -13.30
C GLY A 103 7.53 -9.44 -14.77
N PRO A 104 6.28 -9.16 -15.22
CA PRO A 104 5.03 -9.38 -14.51
C PRO A 104 4.65 -10.87 -14.40
N ARG A 105 5.42 -11.77 -15.03
CA ARG A 105 5.25 -13.22 -14.87
C ARG A 105 5.51 -13.63 -13.42
N SER A 106 4.69 -14.56 -12.92
CA SER A 106 4.83 -15.12 -11.58
C SER A 106 4.73 -16.65 -11.62
N ALA A 107 5.56 -17.31 -10.80
CA ALA A 107 5.52 -18.76 -10.59
C ALA A 107 4.32 -19.21 -9.72
N GLY A 108 3.55 -18.26 -9.18
CA GLY A 108 2.39 -18.55 -8.34
C GLY A 108 2.76 -19.22 -7.01
N ALA A 109 1.82 -20.00 -6.47
CA ALA A 109 2.07 -20.93 -5.36
C ALA A 109 2.51 -22.31 -5.84
N ALA A 110 2.05 -22.73 -7.03
CA ALA A 110 2.43 -23.95 -7.73
C ALA A 110 2.62 -23.62 -9.22
N PRO A 111 3.74 -23.97 -9.86
CA PRO A 111 4.88 -24.73 -9.31
C PRO A 111 5.74 -23.94 -8.30
N GLY A 112 5.54 -22.62 -8.19
CA GLY A 112 6.17 -21.78 -7.18
C GLY A 112 7.66 -21.47 -7.40
N PRO A 113 8.29 -20.72 -6.47
CA PRO A 113 9.73 -20.53 -6.36
C PRO A 113 10.55 -21.83 -6.46
N VAL A 114 11.79 -21.73 -6.96
CA VAL A 114 12.70 -22.89 -7.09
C VAL A 114 12.97 -23.54 -5.73
N CYS A 115 13.12 -22.73 -4.67
CA CYS A 115 13.34 -23.18 -3.30
C CYS A 115 12.18 -23.97 -2.69
N TYR A 116 10.97 -23.95 -3.30
CA TYR A 116 9.83 -24.73 -2.82
C TYR A 116 9.90 -26.20 -3.26
N ASP A 117 10.74 -26.52 -4.24
CA ASP A 117 10.95 -27.87 -4.81
C ASP A 117 9.68 -28.56 -5.34
N GLN A 118 8.71 -27.76 -5.82
CA GLN A 118 7.44 -28.23 -6.39
C GLN A 118 7.41 -28.19 -7.94
N GLY A 119 8.59 -28.30 -8.56
CA GLY A 119 8.78 -28.21 -10.01
C GLY A 119 9.03 -26.79 -10.54
N GLY A 120 9.19 -25.80 -9.66
CA GLY A 120 9.60 -24.44 -10.01
C GLY A 120 11.03 -24.43 -10.58
N ALA A 121 11.22 -23.79 -11.75
CA ALA A 121 12.51 -23.76 -12.45
C ALA A 121 13.05 -22.34 -12.75
N GLU A 122 12.17 -21.33 -12.81
CA GLU A 122 12.55 -19.93 -13.02
C GLU A 122 12.80 -19.23 -11.68
N VAL A 123 13.87 -18.45 -11.58
CA VAL A 123 14.26 -17.73 -10.35
C VAL A 123 13.20 -16.71 -9.94
N THR A 124 12.88 -16.62 -8.65
CA THR A 124 11.90 -15.66 -8.11
C THR A 124 12.47 -14.72 -7.04
N SER A 125 11.69 -13.71 -6.63
CA SER A 125 12.01 -12.84 -5.49
C SER A 125 12.22 -13.64 -4.19
N THR A 126 11.41 -14.67 -3.93
CA THR A 126 11.57 -15.58 -2.79
C THR A 126 12.90 -16.33 -2.83
N ASP A 127 13.33 -16.79 -4.01
CA ASP A 127 14.62 -17.47 -4.18
C ASP A 127 15.77 -16.52 -3.83
N ALA A 128 15.76 -15.29 -4.35
CA ALA A 128 16.75 -14.27 -4.04
C ALA A 128 16.78 -13.93 -2.54
N ASN A 129 15.62 -13.73 -1.91
CA ASN A 129 15.51 -13.44 -0.48
C ASN A 129 16.02 -14.59 0.40
N LEU A 130 15.86 -15.85 -0.02
CA LEU A 130 16.43 -17.02 0.68
C LEU A 130 17.96 -17.09 0.54
N VAL A 131 18.51 -16.82 -0.64
CA VAL A 131 19.97 -16.76 -0.87
C VAL A 131 20.62 -15.63 -0.05
N LEU A 132 19.96 -14.47 0.02
CA LEU A 132 20.36 -13.34 0.88
C LEU A 132 20.27 -13.64 2.38
N GLY A 133 19.61 -14.73 2.79
CA GLY A 133 19.40 -15.08 4.20
C GLY A 133 18.32 -14.24 4.90
N TYR A 134 17.45 -13.56 4.15
CA TYR A 134 16.32 -12.80 4.71
C TYR A 134 15.15 -13.70 5.11
N ILE A 135 15.10 -14.92 4.56
CA ILE A 135 14.13 -15.96 4.92
C ILE A 135 14.86 -17.04 5.72
N ASN A 136 14.23 -17.55 6.80
CA ASN A 136 14.79 -18.66 7.57
C ASN A 136 14.96 -19.91 6.69
N SER A 137 16.15 -20.51 6.72
CA SER A 137 16.48 -21.76 6.04
C SER A 137 15.66 -22.96 6.51
N ASP A 138 15.18 -22.96 7.77
CA ASP A 138 14.41 -24.08 8.33
C ASP A 138 13.07 -24.30 7.63
N GLY A 139 12.54 -23.27 6.96
CA GLY A 139 11.32 -23.34 6.16
C GLY A 139 10.34 -22.20 6.41
N LEU A 140 9.31 -22.14 5.55
CA LEU A 140 8.13 -21.30 5.76
C LEU A 140 7.11 -22.01 6.68
N VAL A 141 6.13 -21.24 7.17
CA VAL A 141 5.02 -21.76 7.99
C VAL A 141 5.54 -22.53 9.22
N GLY A 142 6.53 -21.96 9.92
CA GLY A 142 7.14 -22.58 11.10
C GLY A 142 7.89 -23.88 10.81
N GLY A 143 8.45 -24.04 9.61
CA GLY A 143 9.10 -25.28 9.17
C GLY A 143 8.15 -26.30 8.52
N GLY A 144 6.83 -26.02 8.48
CA GLY A 144 5.85 -26.86 7.79
C GLY A 144 6.03 -26.92 6.28
N MET A 145 6.82 -26.00 5.71
CA MET A 145 7.22 -26.01 4.30
C MET A 145 8.74 -25.82 4.21
N PRO A 146 9.54 -26.90 4.02
CA PRO A 146 11.00 -26.81 3.95
C PRO A 146 11.44 -26.02 2.72
N LEU A 147 12.59 -25.35 2.81
CA LEU A 147 13.16 -24.54 1.74
C LEU A 147 14.52 -25.07 1.26
N HIS A 148 14.66 -25.22 -0.04
CA HIS A 148 15.85 -25.80 -0.67
C HIS A 148 16.80 -24.70 -1.16
N ARG A 149 17.50 -24.04 -0.21
CA ARG A 149 18.45 -22.94 -0.49
C ARG A 149 19.44 -23.27 -1.61
N ALA A 150 20.05 -24.45 -1.60
CA ALA A 150 21.00 -24.87 -2.64
C ALA A 150 20.40 -24.89 -4.06
N LYS A 151 19.10 -25.20 -4.20
CA LYS A 151 18.40 -25.17 -5.50
C LYS A 151 18.18 -23.73 -5.98
N ALA A 152 17.85 -22.81 -5.08
CA ALA A 152 17.79 -21.38 -5.38
C ALA A 152 19.16 -20.80 -5.74
N GLU A 153 20.22 -21.15 -5.01
CA GLU A 153 21.60 -20.70 -5.31
C GLU A 153 22.06 -21.15 -6.70
N GLU A 154 21.81 -22.40 -7.07
CA GLU A 154 22.16 -22.94 -8.39
C GLU A 154 21.33 -22.30 -9.51
N ALA A 155 20.02 -22.16 -9.32
CA ALA A 155 19.16 -21.51 -10.31
C ALA A 155 19.55 -20.04 -10.52
N LEU A 156 19.84 -19.30 -9.45
CA LEU A 156 20.20 -17.88 -9.49
C LEU A 156 21.61 -17.66 -10.05
N ARG A 157 22.56 -18.55 -9.75
CA ARG A 157 23.88 -18.60 -10.39
C ARG A 157 23.74 -18.70 -11.92
N ARG A 158 23.07 -19.75 -12.39
CA ARG A 158 22.95 -20.10 -13.82
C ARG A 158 22.10 -19.10 -14.63
N GLN A 159 21.03 -18.56 -14.04
CA GLN A 159 20.05 -17.75 -14.78
C GLN A 159 20.28 -16.24 -14.68
N VAL A 160 21.04 -15.78 -13.69
CA VAL A 160 21.26 -14.34 -13.45
C VAL A 160 22.75 -14.02 -13.26
N ALA A 161 23.44 -14.68 -12.33
CA ALA A 161 24.80 -14.29 -11.97
C ALA A 161 25.82 -14.51 -13.10
N GLU A 162 25.86 -15.73 -13.67
CA GLU A 162 26.80 -16.09 -14.74
C GLU A 162 26.54 -15.30 -16.04
N PRO A 163 25.30 -15.15 -16.55
CA PRO A 163 25.06 -14.35 -17.76
C PRO A 163 25.35 -12.86 -17.60
N MET A 164 25.26 -12.31 -16.38
CA MET A 164 25.57 -10.91 -16.09
C MET A 164 27.02 -10.67 -15.65
N GLY A 165 27.83 -11.71 -15.46
CA GLY A 165 29.19 -11.60 -14.93
C GLY A 165 29.27 -11.11 -13.48
N MET A 166 28.23 -11.38 -12.67
CA MET A 166 28.12 -10.97 -11.27
C MET A 166 28.41 -12.12 -10.31
N THR A 167 28.73 -11.82 -9.05
CA THR A 167 28.70 -12.83 -7.99
C THR A 167 27.26 -13.24 -7.65
N LEU A 168 27.08 -14.42 -7.05
CA LEU A 168 25.78 -14.92 -6.60
C LEU A 168 25.04 -13.93 -5.68
N MET A 169 25.77 -13.28 -4.77
CA MET A 169 25.18 -12.36 -3.80
C MET A 169 24.78 -11.02 -4.43
N GLU A 170 25.58 -10.49 -5.37
CA GLU A 170 25.22 -9.30 -6.14
C GLU A 170 23.99 -9.55 -7.02
N ALA A 171 23.93 -10.70 -7.68
CA ALA A 171 22.78 -11.11 -8.48
C ALA A 171 21.50 -11.24 -7.62
N ALA A 172 21.60 -11.89 -6.45
CA ALA A 172 20.46 -12.03 -5.53
C ALA A 172 20.00 -10.67 -4.98
N TYR A 173 20.94 -9.79 -4.62
CA TYR A 173 20.63 -8.44 -4.17
C TYR A 173 20.02 -7.58 -5.30
N GLY A 174 20.50 -7.72 -6.53
CA GLY A 174 19.92 -7.07 -7.72
C GLY A 174 18.46 -7.48 -7.95
N VAL A 175 18.14 -8.77 -7.85
CA VAL A 175 16.76 -9.27 -7.93
C VAL A 175 15.90 -8.69 -6.80
N HIS A 176 16.40 -8.64 -5.55
CA HIS A 176 15.71 -8.02 -4.42
C HIS A 176 15.42 -6.53 -4.64
N LEU A 177 16.39 -5.75 -5.13
CA LEU A 177 16.21 -4.32 -5.44
C LEU A 177 15.20 -4.10 -6.57
N LEU A 178 15.22 -4.91 -7.62
CA LEU A 178 14.24 -4.85 -8.70
C LEU A 178 12.83 -5.24 -8.21
N ALA A 179 12.72 -6.22 -7.31
CA ALA A 179 11.44 -6.58 -6.69
C ALA A 179 10.85 -5.38 -5.93
N ASN A 180 11.66 -4.73 -5.08
CA ASN A 180 11.27 -3.50 -4.38
C ASN A 180 10.86 -2.39 -5.37
N SER A 181 11.62 -2.18 -6.43
CA SER A 181 11.33 -1.18 -7.47
C SER A 181 9.97 -1.41 -8.14
N SER A 182 9.66 -2.67 -8.48
CA SER A 182 8.36 -3.05 -9.03
C SER A 182 7.21 -2.82 -8.03
N MET A 183 7.41 -3.19 -6.75
CA MET A 183 6.40 -3.04 -5.70
C MET A 183 6.16 -1.57 -5.27
N MET A 184 7.18 -0.71 -5.33
CA MET A 184 7.07 0.73 -5.07
C MET A 184 6.02 1.42 -5.96
N ARG A 185 5.70 0.85 -7.14
CA ARG A 185 4.64 1.37 -8.03
C ARG A 185 3.27 1.40 -7.36
N ALA A 186 2.92 0.39 -6.55
CA ALA A 186 1.64 0.39 -5.82
C ALA A 186 1.60 1.54 -4.80
N VAL A 187 2.71 1.77 -4.07
CA VAL A 187 2.83 2.87 -3.11
C VAL A 187 2.72 4.22 -3.81
N ARG A 188 3.44 4.44 -4.92
CA ARG A 188 3.40 5.70 -5.70
C ARG A 188 1.99 5.98 -6.24
N ALA A 189 1.26 4.96 -6.68
CA ALA A 189 -0.12 5.07 -7.18
C ALA A 189 -1.15 5.51 -6.12
N VAL A 190 -0.90 5.30 -4.82
CA VAL A 190 -1.74 5.83 -3.73
C VAL A 190 -1.23 7.16 -3.14
N SER A 191 0.00 7.57 -3.44
CA SER A 191 0.69 8.68 -2.78
C SER A 191 1.19 9.76 -3.75
N THR A 192 2.41 9.61 -4.30
CA THR A 192 3.10 10.64 -5.09
C THR A 192 2.37 10.99 -6.39
N GLU A 193 1.76 9.99 -7.06
CA GLU A 193 0.93 10.22 -8.25
C GLU A 193 -0.35 11.01 -7.94
N ARG A 194 -0.71 11.12 -6.66
CA ARG A 194 -1.83 11.90 -6.13
C ARG A 194 -1.36 13.17 -5.39
N GLY A 195 -0.09 13.56 -5.53
CA GLY A 195 0.48 14.77 -4.94
C GLY A 195 0.76 14.69 -3.43
N ARG A 196 0.98 13.50 -2.87
CA ARG A 196 1.44 13.32 -1.47
C ARG A 196 2.96 13.17 -1.43
N ASP A 197 3.60 13.82 -0.47
CA ASP A 197 5.02 13.61 -0.13
C ASP A 197 5.12 12.42 0.84
N LEU A 198 5.84 11.37 0.45
CA LEU A 198 5.98 10.15 1.26
C LEU A 198 6.81 10.35 2.54
N ARG A 199 7.60 11.43 2.62
CA ARG A 199 8.43 11.76 3.79
C ARG A 199 7.61 12.16 5.01
N ASP A 200 6.31 12.41 4.83
CA ASP A 200 5.34 12.73 5.88
C ASP A 200 4.44 11.53 6.27
N TYR A 201 4.77 10.33 5.79
CA TYR A 201 4.02 9.09 6.02
C TYR A 201 4.91 8.02 6.67
N VAL A 202 4.30 7.22 7.55
CA VAL A 202 4.89 5.99 8.09
C VAL A 202 4.51 4.80 7.20
N LEU A 203 5.43 3.88 6.93
CA LEU A 203 5.13 2.64 6.21
C LEU A 203 4.65 1.56 7.18
N ILE A 204 3.42 1.06 7.05
CA ILE A 204 2.93 -0.09 7.82
C ILE A 204 2.94 -1.32 6.90
N ALA A 205 3.92 -2.20 7.06
CA ALA A 205 4.16 -3.31 6.13
C ALA A 205 3.78 -4.67 6.74
N PHE A 206 2.92 -5.43 6.06
CA PHE A 206 2.37 -6.71 6.51
C PHE A 206 2.22 -7.71 5.35
N GLY A 207 1.60 -8.85 5.63
CA GLY A 207 1.56 -10.00 4.72
C GLY A 207 2.81 -10.87 4.85
N GLY A 208 2.89 -11.94 4.06
CA GLY A 208 3.99 -12.90 4.15
C GLY A 208 5.34 -12.36 3.68
N GLY A 209 5.35 -11.42 2.72
CA GLY A 209 6.56 -10.79 2.18
C GLY A 209 6.80 -9.35 2.65
N GLY A 210 5.77 -8.65 3.14
CA GLY A 210 5.86 -7.20 3.40
C GLY A 210 7.00 -6.79 4.33
N PRO A 211 7.17 -7.45 5.49
CA PRO A 211 8.26 -7.15 6.42
C PRO A 211 9.66 -7.34 5.82
N LEU A 212 9.86 -8.30 4.90
CA LEU A 212 11.15 -8.55 4.23
C LEU A 212 11.58 -7.39 3.33
N HIS A 213 10.61 -6.62 2.82
CA HIS A 213 10.81 -5.54 1.86
C HIS A 213 10.66 -4.14 2.48
N ALA A 214 10.11 -4.05 3.69
CA ALA A 214 9.73 -2.79 4.33
C ALA A 214 10.90 -1.80 4.51
N CYS A 215 12.06 -2.26 4.97
CA CYS A 215 13.20 -1.37 5.23
C CYS A 215 13.75 -0.78 3.92
N GLU A 216 13.91 -1.61 2.89
CA GLU A 216 14.41 -1.17 1.58
C GLU A 216 13.41 -0.28 0.84
N MET A 217 12.12 -0.60 0.96
CA MET A 217 11.03 0.24 0.44
C MET A 217 10.97 1.61 1.13
N ALA A 218 11.00 1.66 2.46
CA ALA A 218 11.01 2.91 3.21
C ALA A 218 12.23 3.77 2.84
N ARG A 219 13.43 3.15 2.78
CA ARG A 219 14.68 3.81 2.36
C ARG A 219 14.59 4.38 0.94
N SER A 220 14.08 3.60 -0.02
CA SER A 220 13.94 4.00 -1.43
C SER A 220 12.83 5.02 -1.69
N LEU A 221 11.91 5.20 -0.74
CA LEU A 221 10.81 6.17 -0.79
C LEU A 221 11.03 7.39 0.14
N GLU A 222 12.23 7.51 0.74
CA GLU A 222 12.60 8.55 1.72
C GLU A 222 11.68 8.60 2.96
N MET A 223 10.98 7.50 3.26
CA MET A 223 10.09 7.39 4.42
C MET A 223 10.93 7.27 5.70
N LYS A 224 10.59 8.05 6.72
CA LYS A 224 11.38 8.17 7.96
C LYS A 224 11.23 6.98 8.90
N GLU A 225 10.13 6.23 8.78
CA GLU A 225 9.74 5.18 9.71
C GLU A 225 8.97 4.06 8.99
N ALA A 226 9.23 2.82 9.40
CA ALA A 226 8.48 1.65 9.00
C ALA A 226 8.07 0.85 10.25
N VAL A 227 6.78 0.56 10.38
CA VAL A 227 6.16 -0.20 11.46
C VAL A 227 5.78 -1.58 10.94
N ILE A 228 6.35 -2.61 11.56
CA ILE A 228 5.98 -4.01 11.32
C ILE A 228 5.03 -4.43 12.44
N PRO A 229 3.73 -4.71 12.18
CA PRO A 229 2.88 -5.33 13.18
C PRO A 229 3.43 -6.73 13.51
N PRO A 230 3.32 -7.18 14.77
CA PRO A 230 3.71 -8.54 15.13
C PRO A 230 2.92 -9.56 14.29
N PRO A 231 3.49 -10.74 13.98
CA PRO A 231 2.85 -11.72 13.12
C PRO A 231 1.52 -12.16 13.72
N SER A 232 0.42 -11.70 13.13
CA SER A 232 -0.90 -12.23 13.45
C SER A 232 -1.02 -13.65 12.90
N PRO A 233 -1.80 -14.55 13.55
CA PRO A 233 -2.14 -15.87 12.97
C PRO A 233 -2.83 -15.81 11.60
N ALA A 234 -3.20 -14.61 11.14
CA ALA A 234 -3.82 -14.31 9.86
C ALA A 234 -2.82 -13.84 8.78
N SER A 235 -1.50 -13.90 8.98
CA SER A 235 -0.55 -13.60 7.89
C SER A 235 -0.58 -14.62 6.73
N SER A 236 -1.34 -15.72 6.88
CA SER A 236 -1.58 -16.77 5.88
C SER A 236 -3.07 -17.01 5.55
N ALA A 237 -4.01 -16.24 6.12
CA ALA A 237 -5.45 -16.37 5.90
C ALA A 237 -6.14 -15.01 6.15
N PRO A 238 -7.18 -14.60 5.40
CA PRO A 238 -7.67 -13.22 5.40
C PRO A 238 -8.02 -12.71 6.82
N SER A 239 -7.65 -11.45 7.10
CA SER A 239 -7.53 -10.81 8.42
C SER A 239 -8.84 -10.57 9.21
N ALA A 240 -9.75 -11.55 9.20
CA ALA A 240 -11.12 -11.45 9.68
C ALA A 240 -11.28 -11.32 11.21
N CYS A 241 -10.22 -11.51 12.00
CA CYS A 241 -10.28 -11.48 13.47
C CYS A 241 -10.24 -10.09 14.12
N TRP A 242 -10.16 -8.99 13.34
CA TRP A 242 -10.34 -7.63 13.89
C TRP A 242 -11.57 -6.93 13.27
N PRO A 243 -12.80 -7.25 13.73
CA PRO A 243 -13.96 -6.46 13.38
C PRO A 243 -14.06 -5.22 14.28
N PRO A 244 -13.79 -3.99 13.79
CA PRO A 244 -14.65 -2.90 14.22
C PRO A 244 -16.05 -3.20 13.68
N THR A 245 -17.09 -3.06 14.49
CA THR A 245 -18.49 -3.18 14.02
C THR A 245 -18.75 -2.14 12.93
N SER A 246 -18.80 -2.60 11.67
CA SER A 246 -18.95 -1.74 10.51
C SER A 246 -20.42 -1.34 10.31
N SER A 247 -20.79 -0.16 10.81
CA SER A 247 -22.10 0.44 10.52
C SER A 247 -22.16 0.91 9.06
N THR A 248 -22.98 0.26 8.22
CA THR A 248 -23.21 0.71 6.84
C THR A 248 -23.97 2.04 6.82
N ILE A 249 -23.27 3.16 6.64
CA ILE A 249 -23.90 4.46 6.38
C ILE A 249 -24.42 4.47 4.94
N THR A 250 -25.68 4.09 4.77
CA THR A 250 -26.38 4.16 3.48
C THR A 250 -26.69 5.62 3.14
N SER A 251 -25.71 6.36 2.59
CA SER A 251 -25.94 7.74 2.14
C SER A 251 -26.80 7.73 0.88
N ARG A 252 -28.11 7.85 1.04
CA ARG A 252 -29.05 7.95 -0.08
C ARG A 252 -28.91 9.35 -0.72
N ARG A 253 -28.00 9.51 -1.69
CA ARG A 253 -27.96 10.73 -2.52
C ARG A 253 -29.23 10.80 -3.37
N ILE A 254 -30.27 11.41 -2.81
CA ILE A 254 -31.43 11.88 -3.57
C ILE A 254 -30.93 13.06 -4.43
N SER A 255 -30.47 12.75 -5.64
CA SER A 255 -30.23 13.76 -6.67
C SER A 255 -31.57 14.36 -7.07
N ARG A 256 -31.98 15.42 -6.37
CA ARG A 256 -33.21 16.16 -6.65
C ARG A 256 -33.06 16.78 -8.04
N ARG A 257 -33.60 16.10 -9.06
CA ARG A 257 -33.58 16.55 -10.45
C ARG A 257 -34.32 17.89 -10.51
N LEU A 258 -33.57 18.99 -10.58
CA LEU A 258 -34.13 20.32 -10.80
C LEU A 258 -34.90 20.27 -12.13
N ARG A 259 -36.23 20.26 -12.06
CA ARG A 259 -37.05 20.55 -13.24
C ARG A 259 -36.67 21.96 -13.66
N LYS A 260 -36.17 22.11 -14.89
CA LYS A 260 -36.12 23.43 -15.54
C LYS A 260 -37.55 23.95 -15.57
N SER A 261 -37.83 25.00 -14.82
CA SER A 261 -39.08 25.73 -14.94
C SER A 261 -39.05 26.49 -16.25
N THR A 262 -39.69 25.93 -17.28
CA THR A 262 -40.05 26.66 -18.49
C THR A 262 -41.11 27.69 -18.13
N SER A 263 -40.69 28.89 -17.74
CA SER A 263 -41.59 30.03 -17.62
C SER A 263 -41.75 30.66 -19.01
N PRO A 264 -42.99 30.90 -19.50
CA PRO A 264 -43.19 31.64 -20.74
C PRO A 264 -42.74 33.09 -20.59
N ALA A 265 -42.33 33.71 -21.70
CA ALA A 265 -41.93 35.10 -21.73
C ALA A 265 -43.14 36.05 -21.67
N SER A 266 -43.08 37.06 -20.80
CA SER A 266 -43.76 38.34 -21.02
C SER A 266 -43.10 39.49 -20.24
N THR A 267 -42.62 40.47 -20.99
CA THR A 267 -42.38 41.86 -20.58
C THR A 267 -43.49 42.74 -21.16
N PRO A 268 -43.63 44.05 -20.82
CA PRO A 268 -42.98 44.84 -19.75
C PRO A 268 -43.97 45.66 -18.89
N ARG A 269 -43.51 46.30 -17.79
CA ARG A 269 -43.76 47.76 -17.53
C ARG A 269 -43.06 48.34 -16.28
N SER A 270 -42.56 49.57 -16.47
CA SER A 270 -42.39 50.70 -15.52
C SER A 270 -41.78 50.53 -14.10
N ARG A 271 -40.64 51.20 -13.89
CA ARG A 271 -40.19 51.88 -12.65
C ARG A 271 -41.27 52.87 -12.12
N PRO A 272 -41.32 53.27 -10.84
CA PRO A 272 -40.19 53.58 -9.92
C PRO A 272 -40.28 52.83 -8.55
N SER A 273 -39.59 53.15 -7.43
CA SER A 273 -38.77 54.34 -7.05
C SER A 273 -37.69 54.08 -5.98
N SER A 274 -37.05 55.17 -5.55
CA SER A 274 -36.19 55.43 -4.38
C SER A 274 -36.49 54.70 -3.05
N ALA A 275 -35.43 54.25 -2.37
CA ALA A 275 -35.13 54.62 -0.97
C ALA A 275 -33.67 54.27 -0.60
N MET A 276 -32.99 55.20 0.09
CA MET A 276 -31.66 54.98 0.68
C MET A 276 -31.78 54.40 2.09
N CYS A 277 -30.82 53.56 2.51
CA CYS A 277 -30.32 53.58 3.89
C CYS A 277 -28.88 53.05 3.93
N ALA A 278 -27.99 53.86 4.49
CA ALA A 278 -26.62 53.48 4.84
C ALA A 278 -26.57 53.06 6.32
N GLY A 279 -25.56 52.28 6.75
CA GLY A 279 -25.35 52.10 8.19
C GLY A 279 -24.50 50.91 8.63
N CYS A 280 -23.21 51.21 8.87
CA CYS A 280 -22.36 50.62 9.92
C CYS A 280 -21.78 49.18 9.77
N TRP A 281 -20.49 49.12 10.08
CA TRP A 281 -19.58 47.96 10.07
C TRP A 281 -19.51 47.26 11.46
N PRO A 282 -18.90 46.05 11.56
CA PRO A 282 -18.95 45.21 12.75
C PRO A 282 -17.79 45.45 13.76
N PRO A 283 -17.96 45.05 15.04
CA PRO A 283 -16.90 45.12 16.05
C PRO A 283 -15.97 43.89 16.07
N LYS A 284 -14.71 44.15 15.71
CA LYS A 284 -13.44 43.66 16.29
C LYS A 284 -13.25 42.19 16.74
N VAL A 285 -12.27 41.57 16.07
CA VAL A 285 -11.48 40.41 16.49
C VAL A 285 -10.69 40.67 17.80
N LEU A 286 -10.61 39.67 18.67
CA LEU A 286 -9.70 39.62 19.84
C LEU A 286 -8.59 38.56 19.63
N ARG A 287 -7.33 38.94 19.88
CA ARG A 287 -6.17 38.03 19.94
C ARG A 287 -5.62 37.98 21.37
N PRO A 288 -5.27 36.81 21.94
CA PRO A 288 -4.40 36.71 23.10
C PRO A 288 -2.90 36.84 22.71
N LYS A 289 -2.08 37.33 23.64
CA LYS A 289 -0.60 37.35 23.56
C LYS A 289 0.01 36.04 24.12
N PRO A 290 1.26 35.69 23.75
CA PRO A 290 1.90 34.46 24.20
C PRO A 290 2.54 34.58 25.59
N SER A 291 2.49 33.51 26.39
CA SER A 291 3.32 33.30 27.57
C SER A 291 4.56 32.48 27.21
N ARG A 292 5.71 32.82 27.82
CA ARG A 292 6.94 32.01 27.79
C ARG A 292 7.00 31.16 29.06
N SER A 293 7.32 29.88 28.93
CA SER A 293 7.95 29.11 30.02
C SER A 293 8.90 28.08 29.43
N SER A 294 10.20 28.26 29.65
CA SER A 294 11.25 27.32 29.28
C SER A 294 11.39 26.22 30.33
N ALA A 295 11.16 24.98 29.95
CA ALA A 295 11.52 23.80 30.74
C ALA A 295 12.03 22.70 29.81
N THR A 296 13.32 22.43 29.85
CA THR A 296 13.97 21.29 29.18
C THR A 296 13.74 20.00 29.96
N PRO A 297 13.26 18.91 29.33
CA PRO A 297 13.35 17.58 29.91
C PRO A 297 14.71 16.94 29.56
N THR A 298 15.47 16.57 30.59
CA THR A 298 16.70 15.78 30.48
C THR A 298 16.43 14.33 30.06
N CYS A 299 17.29 13.77 29.21
CA CYS A 299 17.28 12.34 28.91
C CYS A 299 17.64 11.51 30.15
N ALA A 300 16.90 10.43 30.39
CA ALA A 300 17.25 9.39 31.34
C ALA A 300 17.61 8.10 30.59
N THR A 301 18.80 7.58 30.81
CA THR A 301 19.25 6.27 30.33
C THR A 301 18.80 5.15 31.28
N PRO A 302 18.31 4.01 30.80
CA PRO A 302 18.09 2.84 31.64
C PRO A 302 19.42 2.14 31.94
N GLY A 303 19.69 1.87 33.21
CA GLY A 303 20.90 1.17 33.67
C GLY A 303 20.76 -0.37 33.64
N ASN A 304 21.91 -1.06 33.59
CA ASN A 304 21.99 -2.52 33.71
C ASN A 304 21.57 -3.00 35.12
N PRO A 305 20.90 -4.17 35.24
CA PRO A 305 20.79 -4.89 36.51
C PRO A 305 22.11 -5.60 36.88
N PRO A 306 22.33 -5.94 38.17
CA PRO A 306 23.63 -6.40 38.67
C PRO A 306 23.83 -7.92 38.67
N SER A 307 25.13 -8.29 38.64
CA SER A 307 25.77 -9.58 38.98
C SER A 307 25.19 -10.87 38.40
#